data_AF-E7C882-F1
#
_entry.id   AF-E7C882-F1
#
_cell.length_a   1.000
_cell.length_b   1.000
_cell.length_c   1.000
_cell.angle_alpha   90.00
_cell.angle_beta   90.00
_cell.angle_gamma   90.00
#
_symmetry.space_group_name_H-M   'P 1'
#
loop_
_entity.id
_entity.type
_entity.pdbx_description
1 polymer ?
#
loop_
_entity_poly.entity_id
_entity_poly.type
_entity_poly.pdbx_seq_one_letter_code
_entity_poly.pdbx_strand_id
1 'polypeptide(L)'
;MEYLEATCDEIIYLFDELIPYQYTQEDRRAGYFLGKDRRGSVHRVPLMSLSIGVVTNQFQTFDHLGMISELAAEMKSFAKSLPGSKYVVGRRHKSPVLETAAASEADALTGAMALDAQDQDT
;
A
#
# COMPACT_ATOMS: atom_id res chain seq x y z
N MET A 1 11.80 9.98 -16.42
CA MET A 1 12.35 10.04 -15.04
C MET A 1 12.86 11.42 -14.67
N GLU A 2 13.41 12.19 -15.61
CA GLU A 2 14.00 13.52 -15.37
C GLU A 2 13.21 14.42 -14.41
N TYR A 3 11.89 14.48 -14.55
CA TYR A 3 11.05 15.33 -13.69
C TYR A 3 10.44 14.62 -12.47
N LEU A 4 10.56 13.30 -12.34
CA LEU A 4 9.84 12.54 -11.32
C LEU A 4 10.27 12.95 -9.92
N GLU A 5 11.58 12.94 -9.67
CA GLU A 5 12.15 13.24 -8.35
C GLU A 5 11.87 14.70 -7.99
N ALA A 6 12.20 15.63 -8.90
CA ALA A 6 11.91 17.05 -8.73
C ALA A 6 10.44 17.36 -8.46
N THR A 7 9.51 16.69 -9.15
CA THR A 7 8.06 16.90 -8.93
C THR A 7 7.62 16.36 -7.57
N CYS A 8 8.07 15.16 -7.18
CA CYS A 8 7.70 14.59 -5.88
C CYS A 8 8.28 15.40 -4.73
N ASP A 9 9.53 15.84 -4.85
CA ASP A 9 10.21 16.66 -3.85
C ASP A 9 9.51 18.01 -3.69
N GLU A 10 9.16 18.69 -4.79
CA GLU A 10 8.44 19.97 -4.73
C GLU A 10 7.06 19.83 -4.09
N ILE A 11 6.30 18.79 -4.46
CA ILE A 11 4.99 18.51 -3.86
C ILE A 11 5.12 18.28 -2.35
N ILE A 12 6.09 17.47 -1.92
CA ILE A 12 6.33 17.20 -0.50
C ILE A 12 6.75 18.47 0.23
N TYR A 13 7.68 19.24 -0.34
CA TYR A 13 8.16 20.49 0.23
C TYR A 13 7.01 21.47 0.46
N LEU A 14 6.20 21.73 -0.57
CA LEU A 14 5.06 22.64 -0.47
C LEU A 14 4.01 22.13 0.53
N PHE A 15 3.76 20.81 0.56
CA PHE A 15 2.81 20.24 1.51
C PHE A 15 3.32 20.43 2.96
N ASP A 16 4.57 20.09 3.24
CA ASP A 16 5.16 20.19 4.58
C ASP A 16 5.28 21.64 5.06
N GLU A 17 5.51 22.59 4.16
CA GLU A 17 5.53 24.01 4.48
C GLU A 17 4.12 24.54 4.84
N LEU A 18 3.09 24.10 4.11
CA LEU A 18 1.74 24.65 4.23
C LEU A 18 0.84 23.93 5.24
N ILE A 19 1.03 22.62 5.43
CA ILE A 19 0.18 21.80 6.29
C ILE A 19 0.12 22.27 7.75
N PRO A 20 1.20 22.81 8.38
CA PRO A 20 1.13 23.26 9.77
C PRO A 20 0.11 24.39 9.96
N TYR A 21 -0.12 25.24 8.96
CA TYR A 21 -1.07 26.35 9.06
C TYR A 21 -2.55 25.91 9.12
N GLN A 22 -2.84 24.63 8.89
CA GLN A 22 -4.15 24.04 9.10
C GLN A 22 -4.42 23.65 10.57
N TYR A 23 -3.44 23.83 11.44
CA TYR A 23 -3.50 23.47 12.85
C TYR A 23 -3.36 24.70 13.76
N THR A 24 -3.93 24.60 14.97
CA THR A 24 -3.76 25.62 16.00
C THR A 24 -2.28 25.78 16.38
N GLN A 25 -1.92 26.90 17.00
CA GLN A 25 -0.54 27.09 17.46
C GLN A 25 -0.17 26.06 18.54
N GLU A 26 -1.14 25.68 19.36
CA GLU A 26 -1.04 24.70 20.42
C GLU A 26 -0.75 23.31 19.86
N ASP A 27 -1.56 22.85 18.89
CA ASP A 27 -1.38 21.54 18.26
C ASP A 27 -0.05 21.46 17.48
N ARG A 28 0.35 22.56 16.82
CA ARG A 28 1.65 22.65 16.14
C ARG A 28 2.82 22.48 17.11
N ARG A 29 2.78 23.16 18.26
CA ARG A 29 3.81 23.03 19.31
C ARG A 29 3.82 21.64 19.93
N ALA A 30 2.66 21.00 20.03
CA ALA A 30 2.52 19.65 20.57
C ALA A 30 2.93 18.54 19.58
N GLY A 31 2.86 18.80 18.27
CA GLY A 31 3.12 17.81 17.20
C GLY A 31 1.97 16.82 16.98
N TYR A 32 0.82 17.04 17.62
CA TYR A 32 -0.40 16.24 17.47
C TYR A 32 -1.61 17.08 17.88
N PHE A 33 -2.80 16.66 17.45
CA PHE A 33 -4.07 17.18 17.93
C PHE A 33 -4.90 16.07 18.59
N LEU A 34 -5.92 16.46 19.37
CA LEU A 34 -6.84 15.51 19.99
C LEU A 34 -8.03 15.24 19.07
N GLY A 35 -8.03 14.08 18.43
CA GLY A 35 -9.12 13.62 17.56
C GLY A 35 -10.10 12.73 18.32
N LYS A 36 -11.40 12.88 18.05
CA LYS A 36 -12.45 12.00 18.60
C LYS A 36 -12.88 10.99 17.54
N ASP A 37 -12.84 9.70 17.88
CA ASP A 37 -13.33 8.65 16.98
C ASP A 37 -14.86 8.57 16.95
N ARG A 38 -15.41 7.71 16.08
CA ARG A 38 -16.86 7.50 15.94
C ARG A 38 -17.53 6.90 17.18
N ARG A 39 -16.76 6.31 18.10
CA ARG A 39 -17.24 5.74 19.37
C ARG A 39 -17.10 6.74 20.53
N GLY A 40 -16.59 7.93 20.24
CA GLY A 40 -16.40 9.01 21.17
C GLY A 40 -15.11 8.97 21.99
N SER A 41 -14.20 8.06 21.70
CA SER A 41 -12.90 8.00 22.38
C SER A 41 -11.95 9.05 21.80
N VAL A 42 -11.18 9.69 22.67
CA VAL A 42 -10.22 10.74 22.31
C VAL A 42 -8.82 10.14 22.16
N HIS A 43 -8.16 10.44 21.05
CA HIS A 43 -6.84 9.93 20.70
C HIS A 43 -5.91 11.06 20.28
N ARG A 44 -4.61 10.89 20.50
CA ARG A 44 -3.59 11.75 19.90
C ARG A 44 -3.42 11.37 18.44
N VAL A 45 -3.64 12.33 17.56
CA VAL A 45 -3.47 12.17 16.12
C VAL A 45 -2.30 13.03 15.68
N PRO A 46 -1.26 12.47 15.04
CA PRO A 46 -0.15 13.25 14.53
C PRO A 46 -0.63 14.33 13.54
N LEU A 47 0.18 15.37 13.35
CA LEU A 47 -0.06 16.29 12.23
C LEU A 47 0.03 15.53 10.90
N MET A 48 -0.77 15.95 9.92
CA MET A 48 -0.84 15.29 8.62
C MET A 48 0.51 15.33 7.90
N SER A 49 0.83 14.22 7.24
CA SER A 49 1.93 14.11 6.28
C SER A 49 1.41 13.57 4.94
N LEU A 50 2.26 13.63 3.91
CA LEU A 50 1.92 13.20 2.56
C LEU A 50 2.74 11.99 2.11
N SER A 51 2.07 10.90 1.74
CA SER A 51 2.69 9.69 1.20
C SER A 51 2.35 9.51 -0.28
N ILE A 52 3.38 9.40 -1.13
CA ILE A 52 3.22 9.28 -2.59
C ILE A 52 3.78 7.93 -3.07
N GLY A 53 2.93 7.10 -3.69
CA GLY A 53 3.37 5.88 -4.36
C GLY A 53 3.45 6.10 -5.88
N VAL A 54 4.63 5.89 -6.47
CA VAL A 54 4.86 6.10 -7.91
C VAL A 54 5.04 4.78 -8.62
N VAL A 55 4.31 4.58 -9.72
CA VAL A 55 4.41 3.41 -10.58
C VAL A 55 4.85 3.86 -11.97
N THR A 56 5.81 3.14 -12.56
CA THR A 56 6.31 3.42 -13.91
C THR A 56 6.40 2.12 -14.70
N ASN A 57 6.27 2.21 -16.03
CA ASN A 57 6.52 1.11 -16.96
C ASN A 57 7.96 1.09 -17.49
N GLN A 58 8.87 1.87 -16.90
CA GLN A 58 10.25 1.99 -17.38
C GLN A 58 11.01 0.65 -17.29
N PHE A 59 10.68 -0.16 -16.29
CA PHE A 59 11.35 -1.43 -15.99
C PHE A 59 10.37 -2.60 -15.97
N GLN A 60 9.16 -2.49 -16.51
CA GLN A 60 8.27 -3.64 -16.69
C GLN A 60 7.12 -3.31 -17.65
N THR A 61 6.64 -4.34 -18.34
CA THR A 61 5.40 -4.28 -19.08
C THR A 61 4.22 -4.59 -18.16
N PHE A 62 3.06 -4.03 -18.49
CA PHE A 62 1.81 -4.33 -17.79
C PHE A 62 0.82 -4.91 -18.79
N ASP A 63 0.39 -6.14 -18.57
CA ASP A 63 -0.53 -6.87 -19.45
C ASP A 63 -1.99 -6.41 -19.28
N HIS A 64 -2.35 -5.91 -18.08
CA HIS A 64 -3.68 -5.40 -17.79
C HIS A 64 -3.66 -4.33 -16.69
N LEU A 65 -4.70 -3.49 -16.65
CA LEU A 65 -4.80 -2.35 -15.74
C LEU A 65 -4.80 -2.75 -14.25
N GLY A 66 -5.28 -3.95 -13.93
CA GLY A 66 -5.29 -4.49 -12.58
C GLY A 66 -3.90 -4.48 -11.93
N MET A 67 -2.87 -4.91 -12.66
CA MET A 67 -1.50 -4.92 -12.16
C MET A 67 -0.96 -3.53 -11.81
N ILE A 68 -1.32 -2.50 -12.58
CA ILE A 68 -0.91 -1.12 -12.27
C ILE A 68 -1.60 -0.66 -10.98
N SER A 69 -2.89 -0.95 -10.84
CA SER A 69 -3.68 -0.58 -9.66
C SER A 69 -3.15 -1.26 -8.38
N GLU A 70 -2.89 -2.56 -8.45
CA GLU A 70 -2.32 -3.33 -7.34
C GLU A 70 -0.95 -2.79 -6.92
N LEU A 71 -0.06 -2.58 -7.89
CA LEU A 71 1.26 -2.04 -7.59
C LEU A 71 1.18 -0.62 -7.02
N ALA A 72 0.27 0.21 -7.51
CA ALA A 72 0.04 1.56 -6.97
C ALA A 72 -0.48 1.50 -5.52
N ALA A 73 -1.40 0.59 -5.23
CA ALA A 73 -1.90 0.38 -3.87
C ALA A 73 -0.80 -0.10 -2.92
N GLU A 74 0.08 -1.00 -3.39
CA GLU A 74 1.23 -1.46 -2.64
C GLU A 74 2.23 -0.32 -2.38
N MET A 75 2.61 0.44 -3.41
CA MET A 75 3.54 1.57 -3.27
C MET A 75 2.97 2.65 -2.34
N LYS A 76 1.67 2.93 -2.41
CA LYS A 76 0.99 3.85 -1.49
C LYS A 76 1.01 3.31 -0.05
N SER A 77 0.76 2.02 0.13
CA SER A 77 0.77 1.38 1.46
C SER A 77 2.17 1.40 2.07
N PHE A 78 3.20 1.15 1.25
CA PHE A 78 4.59 1.23 1.68
C PHE A 78 5.01 2.68 2.00
N ALA A 79 4.67 3.66 1.17
CA ALA A 79 4.95 5.06 1.48
C ALA A 79 4.29 5.52 2.79
N LYS A 80 3.08 5.00 3.11
CA LYS A 80 2.35 5.30 4.34
C LYS A 80 2.93 4.64 5.60
N SER A 81 3.74 3.60 5.48
CA SER A 81 4.40 2.99 6.64
C SER A 81 5.65 3.75 7.08
N LEU A 82 6.15 4.64 6.23
CA LEU A 82 7.29 5.50 6.52
C LEU A 82 6.86 6.75 7.30
N PRO A 83 7.68 7.24 8.24
CA PRO A 83 7.38 8.45 8.98
C PRO A 83 7.49 9.70 8.10
N GLY A 84 6.61 10.67 8.35
CA GLY A 84 6.63 11.97 7.68
C GLY A 84 6.13 11.93 6.24
N SER A 85 6.47 12.96 5.46
CA SER A 85 6.13 13.04 4.05
C SER A 85 7.22 12.38 3.20
N LYS A 86 6.83 11.44 2.34
CA LYS A 86 7.74 10.59 1.57
C LYS A 86 7.11 10.15 0.26
N TYR A 87 7.93 9.98 -0.77
CA TYR A 87 7.55 9.24 -1.98
C TYR A 87 8.38 7.96 -2.11
N VAL A 88 7.79 6.95 -2.77
CA VAL A 88 8.46 5.70 -3.12
C VAL A 88 8.17 5.36 -4.57
N VAL A 89 9.17 4.86 -5.28
CA VAL A 89 9.05 4.49 -6.70
C VAL A 89 9.12 2.98 -6.83
N GLY A 90 8.12 2.38 -7.48
CA GLY A 90 8.12 0.97 -7.84
C GLY A 90 9.22 0.67 -8.84
N ARG A 91 10.25 -0.05 -8.39
CA ARG A 91 11.42 -0.47 -9.21
C ARG A 91 11.51 -2.00 -9.40
N ARG A 92 10.55 -2.77 -8.88
CA ARG A 92 10.56 -4.23 -8.99
C ARG A 92 10.09 -4.62 -10.39
N HIS A 93 10.85 -5.46 -11.07
CA HIS A 93 10.33 -6.34 -12.12
C HIS A 93 9.52 -7.44 -11.42
N LYS A 94 8.18 -7.40 -11.46
CA LYS A 94 7.47 -8.69 -11.41
C LYS A 94 7.71 -9.33 -12.77
N SER A 95 8.66 -10.27 -12.84
CA SER A 95 8.74 -11.16 -14.01
C SER A 95 7.35 -11.82 -14.15
N PRO A 96 6.71 -11.86 -15.33
CA PRO A 96 5.33 -12.33 -15.51
C PRO A 96 5.13 -13.84 -15.27
N VAL A 97 6.03 -14.51 -14.56
CA VAL A 97 6.06 -15.98 -14.41
C VAL A 97 5.62 -16.47 -13.03
N LEU A 98 5.17 -15.60 -12.12
CA LEU A 98 4.78 -16.03 -10.77
C LEU A 98 3.33 -15.72 -10.44
N GLU A 99 2.40 -16.25 -11.25
CA GLU A 99 1.03 -16.53 -10.80
C GLU A 99 0.33 -17.63 -11.60
N THR A 100 1.04 -18.72 -11.94
CA THR A 100 0.40 -19.97 -12.41
C THR A 100 0.53 -21.13 -11.43
N ALA A 101 1.14 -20.93 -10.26
CA ALA A 101 1.31 -21.99 -9.27
C ALA A 101 0.29 -21.96 -8.11
N ALA A 102 -0.48 -20.87 -7.92
CA ALA A 102 -1.44 -20.78 -6.82
C ALA A 102 -2.84 -21.35 -7.16
N ALA A 103 -3.11 -21.65 -8.43
CA ALA A 103 -4.42 -22.12 -8.89
C ALA A 103 -4.52 -23.65 -9.08
N SER A 104 -3.47 -24.43 -8.81
CA SER A 104 -3.51 -25.91 -8.97
C SER A 104 -3.40 -26.72 -7.68
N GLU A 105 -3.23 -26.10 -6.50
CA GLU A 105 -3.15 -26.85 -5.23
C GLU A 105 -4.46 -26.86 -4.42
N ALA A 106 -5.44 -26.02 -4.77
CA ALA A 106 -6.74 -25.98 -4.08
C ALA A 106 -7.76 -27.00 -4.63
N ASP A 107 -7.59 -27.52 -5.85
CA ASP A 107 -8.52 -28.46 -6.49
C ASP A 107 -8.12 -29.95 -6.30
N ALA A 108 -6.91 -30.22 -5.77
CA ALA A 108 -6.43 -31.58 -5.55
C ALA A 108 -6.83 -32.16 -4.18
N LEU A 109 -7.21 -31.32 -3.21
CA LEU A 109 -7.51 -31.76 -1.84
C LEU A 109 -9.00 -32.01 -1.57
N THR A 110 -9.91 -31.60 -2.46
CA THR A 110 -11.36 -31.85 -2.31
C THR A 110 -11.82 -33.15 -2.99
N GLY A 111 -11.01 -33.74 -3.88
CA GLY A 111 -11.33 -34.98 -4.60
C GLY A 111 -10.89 -36.29 -3.92
N ALA A 112 -10.01 -36.23 -2.92
CA ALA A 112 -9.39 -37.42 -2.32
C ALA A 112 -10.11 -38.00 -1.09
N MET A 113 -11.25 -37.42 -0.66
CA MET A 113 -12.02 -37.93 0.49
C MET A 113 -13.33 -38.66 0.12
N ALA A 114 -13.57 -38.96 -1.16
CA ALA A 114 -14.84 -39.52 -1.62
C ALA A 114 -14.78 -40.95 -2.18
N LEU A 115 -13.68 -41.70 -2.01
CA LEU A 115 -13.57 -43.05 -2.61
C LEU A 115 -13.15 -44.22 -1.69
N ASP A 116 -12.88 -44.02 -0.39
CA ASP A 116 -12.56 -45.13 0.52
C ASP A 116 -13.67 -45.41 1.55
N ALA A 117 -14.92 -45.47 1.08
CA ALA A 117 -16.04 -45.95 1.87
C ALA A 117 -16.78 -47.06 1.11
N GLN A 118 -16.09 -48.18 0.87
CA GLN A 118 -16.62 -49.52 0.58
C GLN A 118 -15.45 -50.52 0.49
N ASP A 119 -15.62 -51.73 1.05
CA ASP A 119 -14.66 -52.87 1.19
C ASP A 119 -13.62 -52.77 2.33
N GLN A 120 -13.41 -53.72 3.25
CA GLN A 120 -13.81 -55.11 3.53
C GLN A 120 -13.61 -55.31 5.06
N ASP A 121 -14.56 -55.85 5.83
CA ASP A 121 -14.74 -57.28 6.13
C ASP A 121 -13.44 -58.02 6.53
N THR A 122 -13.03 -57.93 7.80
CA THR A 122 -12.64 -59.06 8.68
C THR A 122 -12.46 -58.61 10.14
#